data_AF-A0A3C0UAP6-F1
#
_entry.id   AF-A0A3C0UAP6-F1
#
_cell.length_a   1.000
_cell.length_b   1.000
_cell.length_c   1.000
_cell.angle_alpha   90.00
_cell.angle_beta   90.00
_cell.angle_gamma   90.00
#
_symmetry.space_group_name_H-M   'P 1'
#
loop_
_entity.id
_entity.type
_entity.pdbx_description
1 polymer ?
#
loop_
_entity_poly.entity_id
_entity_poly.type
_entity_poly.pdbx_seq_one_letter_code
_entity_poly.pdbx_strand_id
1 'polypeptide(L)'
;MAQQKIAIVGLGLIGGSLARRLADAGCEVTAWNHNDRPYATAEADGIRCMPSLGALAEAKPDVLVLCNPLKAMPQILATLRESLDPETTTLTDVGSVKGMVRDQVAAAGLDRCYVGAHPMAG
;
A
#
# COMPACT_ATOMS: atom_id res chain seq x y z
N MET A 1 17.82 15.60 0.33
CA MET A 1 16.35 15.58 0.16
C MET A 1 15.79 14.68 1.25
N ALA A 2 14.63 14.99 1.83
CA ALA A 2 14.01 14.09 2.81
C ALA A 2 13.70 12.74 2.15
N GLN A 3 13.88 11.65 2.90
CA GLN A 3 13.61 10.30 2.43
C GLN A 3 12.09 10.11 2.31
N GLN A 4 11.62 9.67 1.14
CA GLN A 4 10.20 9.44 0.88
C GLN A 4 9.71 8.20 1.64
N LYS A 5 8.58 8.31 2.33
CA LYS A 5 7.94 7.22 3.09
C LYS A 5 6.88 6.54 2.25
N ILE A 6 7.11 5.28 1.91
CA ILE A 6 6.19 4.49 1.08
C ILE A 6 5.64 3.31 1.87
N ALA A 7 4.32 3.19 1.90
CA ALA A 7 3.61 2.07 2.52
C ALA A 7 3.10 1.11 1.46
N ILE A 8 3.29 -0.20 1.67
CA ILE A 8 2.84 -1.26 0.76
C ILE A 8 1.85 -2.18 1.47
N VAL A 9 0.65 -2.34 0.91
CA VAL A 9 -0.34 -3.32 1.35
C VAL A 9 -0.25 -4.56 0.47
N GLY A 10 0.29 -5.66 1.03
CA GLY A 10 0.46 -6.94 0.35
C GLY A 10 1.87 -7.10 -0.24
N LEU A 11 2.58 -8.14 0.18
CA LEU A 11 3.95 -8.45 -0.25
C LEU A 11 3.99 -9.65 -1.22
N GLY A 12 3.05 -9.67 -2.18
CA GLY A 12 3.03 -10.64 -3.27
C GLY A 12 4.02 -10.28 -4.39
N LEU A 13 3.78 -10.79 -5.61
CA LEU A 13 4.63 -10.52 -6.77
C LEU A 13 4.86 -9.02 -7.01
N ILE A 14 3.77 -8.23 -7.10
CA ILE A 14 3.86 -6.80 -7.39
C ILE A 14 4.36 -6.02 -6.18
N GLY A 15 3.70 -6.17 -5.03
CA GLY A 15 4.04 -5.40 -3.83
C GLY A 15 5.44 -5.69 -3.30
N GLY A 16 5.88 -6.96 -3.29
CA GLY A 16 7.25 -7.31 -2.89
C GLY A 16 8.30 -6.78 -3.87
N SER A 17 8.05 -6.87 -5.18
CA SER A 17 8.95 -6.30 -6.20
C SER A 17 9.09 -4.78 -6.06
N LEU A 18 7.98 -4.09 -5.82
CA LEU A 18 7.95 -2.64 -5.62
C LEU A 18 8.67 -2.27 -4.31
N ALA A 19 8.35 -2.95 -3.21
CA ALA A 19 8.95 -2.70 -1.90
C ALA A 19 10.48 -2.80 -1.96
N ARG A 20 11.02 -3.88 -2.54
CA ARG A 20 12.46 -4.07 -2.69
C ARG A 20 13.09 -2.98 -3.55
N ARG A 21 12.49 -2.65 -4.70
CA ARG A 21 13.04 -1.62 -5.60
C ARG A 21 13.02 -0.22 -5.00
N LEU A 22 12.02 0.11 -4.19
CA LEU A 22 11.95 1.38 -3.48
C LEU A 22 12.94 1.44 -2.32
N ALA A 23 13.13 0.35 -1.58
CA ALA A 23 14.15 0.26 -0.54
C ALA A 23 15.56 0.43 -1.15
N ASP A 24 15.86 -0.27 -2.25
CA ASP A 24 17.11 -0.13 -3.02
C ASP A 24 17.33 1.31 -3.53
N ALA A 25 16.26 2.02 -3.86
CA ALA A 25 16.29 3.43 -4.28
C ALA A 25 16.44 4.42 -3.10
N GLY A 26 16.51 3.91 -1.87
CA GLY A 26 16.68 4.72 -0.67
C GLY A 26 15.38 5.35 -0.17
N CYS A 27 14.20 4.78 -0.43
CA CYS A 27 12.96 5.17 0.25
C CYS A 27 12.84 4.50 1.63
N GLU A 28 12.10 5.12 2.56
CA GLU A 28 11.68 4.45 3.79
C GLU A 28 10.44 3.61 3.46
N VAL A 29 10.61 2.28 3.42
CA VAL A 29 9.52 1.38 3.03
C VAL A 29 8.94 0.69 4.25
N THR A 30 7.64 0.88 4.46
CA THR A 30 6.83 0.10 5.40
C THR A 30 5.88 -0.82 4.65
N ALA A 31 5.56 -1.97 5.23
CA ALA A 31 4.64 -2.90 4.57
C ALA A 31 3.77 -3.66 5.56
N TRP A 32 2.56 -4.00 5.14
CA TRP A 32 1.71 -4.95 5.84
C TRP A 32 1.29 -6.07 4.88
N ASN A 33 1.23 -7.30 5.38
CA ASN A 33 0.68 -8.43 4.65
C ASN A 33 -0.30 -9.20 5.55
N HIS A 34 -1.34 -9.78 4.95
CA HIS A 34 -2.38 -10.52 5.68
C HIS A 34 -1.88 -11.76 6.45
N ASN A 35 -0.66 -12.21 6.18
CA ASN A 35 0.09 -13.17 6.98
C ASN A 35 1.57 -12.76 7.03
N ASP A 36 2.31 -13.30 7.98
CA ASP A 36 3.71 -12.96 8.28
C ASP A 36 4.74 -13.71 7.42
N ARG A 37 4.31 -14.68 6.58
CA ARG A 37 5.21 -15.49 5.75
C ARG A 37 6.30 -14.70 4.99
N PRO A 38 6.03 -13.52 4.38
CA PRO A 38 7.06 -12.77 3.66
C PRO A 38 7.93 -11.87 4.55
N TYR A 39 7.63 -11.72 5.84
CA TYR A 39 8.23 -10.67 6.68
C TYR A 39 9.73 -10.87 6.89
N ALA A 40 10.20 -12.08 7.21
CA ALA A 40 11.62 -12.33 7.41
C ALA A 40 12.47 -11.96 6.18
N THR A 41 11.96 -12.25 4.97
CA THR A 41 12.63 -11.85 3.72
C THR A 41 12.53 -10.36 3.47
N ALA A 42 11.36 -9.75 3.68
CA ALA A 42 11.17 -8.32 3.48
C ALA A 42 12.06 -7.49 4.43
N GLU A 43 12.18 -7.89 5.69
CA GLU A 43 13.05 -7.24 6.68
C GLU A 43 14.52 -7.36 6.31
N ALA A 44 14.95 -8.51 5.77
CA ALA A 44 16.30 -8.68 5.24
C ALA A 44 16.58 -7.75 4.03
N ASP A 45 15.54 -7.42 3.25
CA ASP A 45 15.58 -6.47 2.15
C ASP A 45 15.40 -5.00 2.60
N GLY A 46 15.42 -4.71 3.92
CA GLY A 46 15.34 -3.35 4.46
C GLY A 46 13.91 -2.78 4.55
N ILE A 47 12.88 -3.61 4.41
CA ILE A 47 11.48 -3.21 4.50
C ILE A 47 10.99 -3.41 5.94
N ARG A 48 10.38 -2.36 6.53
CA ARG A 48 9.81 -2.45 7.89
C ARG A 48 8.40 -3.05 7.84
N CYS A 49 8.22 -4.25 8.37
CA CYS A 49 6.92 -4.90 8.45
C CYS A 49 6.08 -4.39 9.63
N MET A 50 4.84 -3.99 9.35
CA MET A 50 3.91 -3.39 10.30
C MET A 50 2.94 -4.45 10.86
N PRO A 51 2.52 -4.33 12.14
CA PRO A 51 1.67 -5.32 12.79
C PRO A 51 0.21 -5.29 12.30
N SER A 52 -0.26 -4.16 11.75
CA SER A 52 -1.62 -4.00 11.27
C SER A 52 -1.71 -2.96 10.14
N LEU A 53 -2.81 -2.98 9.39
CA LEU A 53 -3.14 -1.93 8.40
C LEU A 53 -3.32 -0.56 9.05
N GLY A 54 -3.93 -0.51 10.24
CA GLY A 54 -4.08 0.74 11.00
C GLY A 54 -2.72 1.36 11.34
N ALA A 55 -1.80 0.54 11.87
CA ALA A 55 -0.44 0.99 12.17
C ALA A 55 0.31 1.47 10.92
N LEU A 56 0.08 0.83 9.76
CA LEU A 56 0.64 1.24 8.48
C LEU A 56 0.11 2.63 8.06
N ALA A 57 -1.18 2.89 8.23
CA ALA A 57 -1.80 4.18 7.90
C ALA A 57 -1.40 5.29 8.89
N GLU A 58 -1.34 4.99 10.19
CA GLU A 58 -0.95 5.91 11.27
C GLU A 58 0.51 6.38 11.16
N ALA A 59 1.36 5.64 10.45
CA ALA A 59 2.72 6.04 10.13
C ALA A 59 2.79 7.23 9.15
N LYS A 60 1.64 7.67 8.60
CA LYS A 60 1.51 8.80 7.65
C LYS A 60 2.52 8.71 6.50
N PRO A 61 2.44 7.63 5.69
CA PRO A 61 3.28 7.53 4.50
C PRO A 61 2.92 8.64 3.49
N ASP A 62 3.89 9.04 2.68
CA ASP A 62 3.64 10.00 1.59
C ASP A 62 2.83 9.33 0.47
N VAL A 63 3.06 8.02 0.26
CA VAL A 63 2.30 7.18 -0.68
C VAL A 63 1.95 5.83 -0.05
N LEU A 64 0.70 5.38 -0.18
CA LEU A 64 0.26 4.04 0.18
C LEU A 64 -0.21 3.28 -1.07
N VAL A 65 0.42 2.14 -1.35
CA VAL A 65 0.15 1.31 -2.53
C VAL A 65 -0.62 0.06 -2.16
N LEU A 66 -1.83 -0.08 -2.70
CA LEU A 66 -2.71 -1.23 -2.55
C LEU A 66 -2.32 -2.34 -3.53
N CYS A 67 -1.56 -3.33 -3.05
CA CYS A 67 -1.14 -4.53 -3.78
C CYS A 67 -1.91 -5.80 -3.36
N ASN A 68 -3.06 -5.65 -2.68
CA ASN A 68 -3.92 -6.76 -2.30
C ASN A 68 -4.75 -7.29 -3.50
N PRO A 69 -5.24 -8.54 -3.43
CA PRO A 69 -6.24 -9.03 -4.38
C PRO A 69 -7.51 -8.19 -4.38
N LEU A 70 -8.15 -8.01 -5.54
CA LEU A 70 -9.38 -7.22 -5.70
C LEU A 70 -10.50 -7.62 -4.72
N LYS A 71 -10.64 -8.93 -4.43
CA LYS A 71 -11.64 -9.45 -3.49
C LYS A 71 -11.48 -8.91 -2.06
N ALA A 72 -10.27 -8.52 -1.66
CA ALA A 72 -9.99 -7.99 -0.33
C ALA A 72 -10.13 -6.47 -0.26
N MET A 73 -10.23 -5.79 -1.40
CA MET A 73 -10.19 -4.32 -1.50
C MET A 73 -11.23 -3.62 -0.61
N PRO A 74 -12.51 -4.05 -0.54
CA PRO A 74 -13.48 -3.40 0.34
C PRO A 74 -13.08 -3.44 1.83
N GLN A 75 -12.54 -4.57 2.29
CA GLN A 75 -12.10 -4.71 3.69
C GLN A 75 -10.87 -3.85 3.97
N ILE A 76 -9.90 -3.82 3.06
CA ILE A 76 -8.70 -2.99 3.18
C ILE A 76 -9.07 -1.51 3.27
N LEU A 77 -9.91 -1.03 2.35
CA LEU A 77 -10.36 0.37 2.33
C LEU A 77 -11.17 0.73 3.59
N ALA A 78 -12.01 -0.18 4.08
CA ALA A 78 -12.80 0.03 5.30
C ALA A 78 -11.92 0.21 6.55
N THR A 79 -10.78 -0.49 6.64
CA THR A 79 -9.81 -0.28 7.72
C THR A 79 -8.99 0.99 7.50
N LEU A 80 -8.52 1.24 6.28
CA LEU A 80 -7.69 2.41 5.99
C LEU A 80 -8.42 3.73 6.23
N ARG A 81 -9.72 3.82 5.91
CA ARG A 81 -10.49 5.06 6.13
C ARG A 81 -10.54 5.51 7.60
N GLU A 82 -10.23 4.64 8.57
CA GLU A 82 -10.28 4.96 10.00
C GLU A 82 -9.06 5.80 10.44
N SER A 83 -7.91 5.62 9.79
CA SER A 83 -6.64 6.23 10.23
C SER A 83 -5.84 6.90 9.11
N LEU A 84 -6.21 6.72 7.83
CA LEU A 84 -5.48 7.31 6.71
C LEU A 84 -5.68 8.83 6.67
N ASP A 85 -4.57 9.56 6.70
CA ASP A 85 -4.54 11.01 6.57
C ASP A 85 -4.50 11.39 5.07
N PRO A 86 -5.60 11.90 4.50
CA PRO A 86 -5.71 12.19 3.08
C PRO A 86 -4.95 13.44 2.62
N GLU A 87 -4.58 14.32 3.55
CA GLU A 87 -3.88 15.57 3.26
C GLU A 87 -2.38 15.28 3.12
N THR A 88 -1.91 14.19 3.75
CA THR A 88 -0.52 13.75 3.70
C THR A 88 -0.30 12.61 2.71
N THR A 89 -1.26 11.68 2.59
CA THR A 89 -1.04 10.40 1.90
C THR A 89 -1.68 10.40 0.52
N THR A 90 -0.90 10.09 -0.52
CA THR A 90 -1.45 9.67 -1.81
C THR A 90 -1.75 8.16 -1.80
N LEU A 91 -3.00 7.79 -2.02
CA LEU A 91 -3.43 6.40 -2.16
C LEU A 91 -3.34 5.97 -3.63
N THR A 92 -2.76 4.82 -3.91
CA THR A 92 -2.75 4.23 -5.26
C THR A 92 -2.96 2.73 -5.19
N ASP A 93 -3.28 2.10 -6.31
CA ASP A 93 -3.50 0.66 -6.42
C ASP A 93 -2.80 0.09 -7.66
N VAL A 94 -2.69 -1.24 -7.70
CA VAL A 94 -2.13 -1.97 -8.85
C VAL A 94 -3.12 -2.95 -9.48
N GLY A 95 -4.40 -2.86 -9.12
CA GLY A 95 -5.43 -3.82 -9.53
C GLY A 95 -5.73 -3.77 -11.03
N SER A 96 -6.07 -4.90 -11.65
CA SER A 96 -6.26 -4.90 -13.11
C SER A 96 -7.57 -4.25 -13.59
N VAL A 97 -8.56 -4.09 -12.69
CA VAL A 97 -9.91 -3.58 -13.03
C VAL A 97 -10.11 -2.19 -12.41
N LYS A 98 -10.05 -1.14 -13.23
CA LYS A 98 -9.95 0.24 -12.72
C LYS A 98 -11.28 0.90 -12.34
N GLY A 99 -12.35 0.64 -13.09
CA GLY A 99 -13.68 1.18 -12.77
C GLY A 99 -14.15 0.71 -11.38
N MET A 100 -14.10 -0.61 -11.16
CA MET A 100 -14.46 -1.23 -9.88
C MET A 100 -13.65 -0.67 -8.70
N VAL A 101 -12.32 -0.56 -8.84
CA VAL A 101 -11.48 -0.05 -7.74
C VAL A 101 -11.80 1.41 -7.45
N ARG A 102 -11.92 2.26 -8.48
CA ARG A 102 -12.30 3.67 -8.30
C ARG A 102 -13.62 3.80 -7.54
N ASP A 103 -14.63 3.03 -7.93
CA ASP A 103 -15.96 3.09 -7.31
C ASP A 103 -15.92 2.62 -5.83
N GLN A 104 -15.11 1.61 -5.52
CA GLN A 104 -14.89 1.16 -4.14
C GLN A 104 -14.14 2.20 -3.30
N VAL A 105 -13.13 2.86 -3.87
CA VAL A 105 -12.39 3.93 -3.19
C VAL A 105 -13.29 5.14 -2.91
N ALA A 106 -14.13 5.52 -3.86
CA ALA A 106 -15.13 6.58 -3.68
C ALA A 106 -16.15 6.22 -2.60
N ALA A 107 -16.66 4.98 -2.59
CA ALA A 107 -17.56 4.50 -1.54
C ALA A 107 -16.92 4.50 -0.14
N ALA A 108 -15.59 4.37 -0.06
CA ALA A 108 -14.83 4.47 1.19
C ALA A 108 -14.51 5.93 1.61
N GLY A 109 -14.81 6.93 0.77
CA GLY A 109 -14.51 8.34 1.02
C GLY A 109 -13.03 8.70 0.91
N LEU A 110 -12.27 7.94 0.11
CA LEU A 110 -10.82 8.11 -0.09
C LEU A 110 -10.46 8.61 -1.50
N ASP A 111 -11.46 9.01 -2.29
CA ASP A 111 -11.30 9.45 -3.68
C ASP A 111 -10.44 10.70 -3.83
N ARG A 112 -10.53 11.66 -2.90
CA ARG A 112 -9.77 12.93 -2.99
C ARG A 112 -8.25 12.75 -3.02
N CYS A 113 -7.75 11.67 -2.44
CA CYS A 113 -6.32 11.38 -2.33
C CYS A 113 -5.91 10.17 -3.18
N TYR A 114 -6.77 9.69 -4.07
CA TYR A 114 -6.55 8.46 -4.83
C TYR A 114 -6.13 8.71 -6.29
N VAL A 115 -5.08 8.00 -6.70
CA VAL A 115 -4.59 7.96 -8.09
C VAL A 115 -4.46 6.49 -8.50
N GLY A 116 -5.36 6.00 -9.36
CA GLY A 116 -5.34 4.61 -9.81
C GLY A 116 -4.18 4.31 -10.77
N ALA A 117 -3.56 3.14 -10.63
CA ALA A 117 -2.50 2.67 -11.52
C ALA A 117 -2.69 1.20 -11.93
N HIS A 118 -2.03 0.77 -13.00
CA HIS A 118 -2.07 -0.62 -13.47
C HIS A 118 -0.74 -0.94 -14.14
N PRO A 119 0.23 -1.52 -13.40
CA PRO A 119 1.46 -1.98 -14.02
C PRO A 119 1.16 -3.19 -14.92
N MET A 120 1.61 -3.15 -16.18
CA MET A 120 1.53 -4.29 -17.10
C MET A 120 2.64 -5.31 -16.75
N ALA A 121 2.52 -5.92 -15.58
CA ALA A 121 3.47 -6.86 -15.03
C ALA A 121 2.72 -7.97 -14.29
N GLY A 122 3.02 -9.23 -14.61
CA GLY A 122 2.43 -10.40 -13.96
C GLY A 122 1.03 -10.74 -14.45
#